data_AF-A0A4D9EQ40-F1
#
_entry.id   AF-A0A4D9EQ40-F1
#
_cell.length_a   1.000
_cell.length_b   1.000
_cell.length_c   1.000
_cell.angle_alpha   90.00
_cell.angle_beta   90.00
_cell.angle_gamma   90.00
#
_symmetry.space_group_name_H-M   'P 1'
#
loop_
_entity.id
_entity.type
_entity.pdbx_description
1 polymer ?
#
loop_
_entity_poly.entity_id
_entity_poly.type
_entity_poly.pdbx_seq_one_letter_code
_entity_poly.pdbx_strand_id
1 'polypeptide(L)'
;MSGDTCLTTICRSSGAKPKTCSFKEGSLGNKYVRLNVGGSLYYTTVQVLTRHDTMLKAMFSGRMEVLTDKEGWILIDRCGKHFGVILNYLRDDTIALPKNRQEIKELMAEAKYYLIQGLVDMCQAALQDKKDSYEPVCNIPIITSPKEEERLIESSMKPVVKLLYNRSNNKYSYTSNSDDNLLKNIELFDKLSLRFNGRVLFIKDVIGDEICCWSFYGQGRKLAEVCCTSIVYATEKKQTKVLGIVLLESCG
;
A
#
# COMPACT_ATOMS: atom_id res chain seq x y z
N MET A 1 16.68 -43.86 -38.21
CA MET A 1 15.43 -44.35 -38.84
C MET A 1 14.40 -44.37 -37.73
N SER A 2 13.59 -43.30 -37.65
CA SER A 2 12.19 -43.29 -38.12
C SER A 2 11.30 -44.03 -37.11
N GLY A 3 10.21 -43.50 -36.57
CA GLY A 3 9.42 -42.30 -36.80
C GLY A 3 8.01 -42.59 -36.28
N ASP A 4 7.43 -41.61 -35.57
CA ASP A 4 6.02 -41.20 -35.44
C ASP A 4 4.83 -42.14 -35.16
N THR A 5 3.86 -41.52 -34.46
CA THR A 5 2.37 -41.69 -34.47
C THR A 5 1.81 -42.67 -33.42
N CYS A 6 0.90 -42.27 -32.51
CA CYS A 6 -0.48 -41.91 -32.84
C CYS A 6 -1.26 -41.21 -31.69
N LEU A 7 -1.74 -39.99 -31.98
CA LEU A 7 -3.08 -39.38 -31.78
C LEU A 7 -3.84 -39.45 -30.43
N THR A 8 -3.78 -38.31 -29.73
CA THR A 8 -4.88 -37.38 -29.35
C THR A 8 -6.33 -37.86 -29.52
N THR A 9 -7.05 -38.03 -28.41
CA THR A 9 -8.52 -38.07 -28.36
C THR A 9 -9.07 -36.65 -28.35
N ILE A 10 -9.70 -36.24 -29.46
CA ILE A 10 -10.41 -34.97 -29.62
C ILE A 10 -11.86 -35.15 -29.15
N CYS A 11 -12.22 -34.52 -28.04
CA CYS A 11 -13.62 -34.30 -27.68
C CYS A 11 -14.22 -33.22 -28.60
N ARG A 12 -15.12 -33.63 -29.50
CA ARG A 12 -15.97 -32.73 -30.28
C ARG A 12 -16.93 -31.99 -29.34
N SER A 13 -16.70 -30.70 -29.14
CA SER A 13 -17.76 -29.78 -28.71
C SER A 13 -18.06 -28.81 -29.86
N SER A 14 -19.33 -28.77 -30.22
CA SER A 14 -19.89 -28.08 -31.37
C SER A 14 -19.67 -26.58 -31.26
N GLY A 15 -18.82 -26.03 -32.14
CA GLY A 15 -18.56 -24.59 -32.21
C GLY A 15 -19.77 -23.80 -32.67
N ALA A 16 -20.40 -23.06 -31.77
CA ALA A 16 -21.24 -21.93 -32.13
C ALA A 16 -20.33 -20.71 -32.32
N LYS A 17 -20.17 -20.26 -33.56
CA LYS A 17 -19.40 -19.05 -33.87
C LYS A 17 -20.05 -17.83 -33.19
N PRO A 18 -19.28 -16.95 -32.54
CA PRO A 18 -19.82 -15.70 -32.01
C PRO A 18 -20.43 -14.86 -33.16
N LYS A 19 -21.57 -14.23 -32.90
CA LYS A 19 -22.27 -13.40 -33.89
C LYS A 19 -21.67 -12.00 -33.87
N THR A 20 -21.09 -11.59 -34.99
CA THR A 20 -20.70 -10.20 -35.23
C THR A 20 -21.95 -9.37 -35.52
N CYS A 21 -22.17 -8.28 -34.80
CA CYS A 21 -23.30 -7.38 -35.02
C CYS A 21 -22.84 -5.94 -35.20
N SER A 22 -23.34 -5.27 -36.23
CA SER A 22 -23.10 -3.86 -36.52
C SER A 22 -24.18 -3.02 -35.82
N PHE A 23 -23.78 -2.11 -34.92
CA PHE A 23 -24.71 -1.17 -34.27
C PHE A 23 -25.01 0.01 -35.21
N LYS A 24 -26.27 0.22 -35.61
CA LYS A 24 -26.66 1.33 -36.49
C LYS A 24 -26.99 2.59 -35.70
N GLU A 25 -26.46 3.71 -36.18
CA GLU A 25 -26.55 5.06 -35.63
C GLU A 25 -27.97 5.65 -35.84
N GLY A 26 -28.83 5.51 -34.83
CA GLY A 26 -30.18 6.08 -34.85
C GLY A 26 -30.81 6.09 -33.46
N SER A 27 -30.82 7.26 -32.80
CA SER A 27 -31.46 7.56 -31.50
C SER A 27 -31.24 6.51 -30.41
N LEU A 28 -29.97 6.30 -30.01
CA LEU A 28 -29.56 5.31 -29.00
C LEU A 28 -29.20 5.91 -27.62
N GLY A 29 -29.23 7.23 -27.44
CA GLY A 29 -28.65 7.91 -26.26
C GLY A 29 -29.03 7.28 -24.92
N ASN A 30 -30.32 6.98 -24.70
CA ASN A 30 -30.81 6.44 -23.43
C ASN A 30 -30.90 4.90 -23.37
N LYS A 31 -30.38 4.17 -24.36
CA LYS A 31 -30.44 2.70 -24.33
C LYS A 31 -29.34 2.13 -23.44
N TYR A 32 -29.75 1.26 -22.53
CA TYR A 32 -28.85 0.48 -21.70
C TYR A 32 -28.17 -0.60 -22.54
N VAL A 33 -26.91 -0.85 -22.21
CA VAL A 33 -26.07 -1.90 -22.78
C VAL A 33 -25.40 -2.69 -21.66
N ARG A 34 -25.11 -3.96 -21.95
CA ARG A 34 -24.49 -4.91 -21.03
C ARG A 34 -23.09 -5.22 -21.52
N LEU A 35 -22.07 -4.99 -20.70
CA LEU A 35 -20.67 -5.26 -21.03
C LEU A 35 -20.10 -6.33 -20.10
N ASN A 36 -19.36 -7.27 -20.68
CA ASN A 36 -18.58 -8.25 -19.95
C ASN A 36 -17.10 -8.00 -20.23
N VAL A 37 -16.40 -7.45 -19.25
CA VAL A 37 -15.00 -7.05 -19.33
C VAL A 37 -14.15 -8.05 -18.56
N GLY A 38 -13.63 -9.06 -19.27
CA GLY A 38 -12.82 -10.14 -18.68
C GLY A 38 -13.51 -10.86 -17.51
N GLY A 39 -14.82 -11.06 -17.59
CA GLY A 39 -15.63 -11.68 -16.53
C GLY A 39 -16.31 -10.71 -15.57
N SER A 40 -15.97 -9.41 -15.63
CA SER A 40 -16.64 -8.38 -14.82
C SER A 40 -17.82 -7.78 -15.58
N LEU A 41 -19.00 -7.84 -14.97
CA LEU A 41 -20.26 -7.46 -15.62
C LEU A 41 -20.64 -6.02 -15.30
N TYR A 42 -20.94 -5.23 -16.34
CA TYR A 42 -21.31 -3.84 -16.23
C TYR A 42 -22.59 -3.51 -17.01
N TYR A 43 -23.35 -2.56 -16.47
CA TYR A 43 -24.49 -1.94 -17.13
C TYR A 43 -24.23 -0.44 -17.24
N THR A 44 -24.45 0.12 -18.42
CA THR A 44 -24.35 1.55 -18.67
C THR A 44 -25.20 1.94 -19.87
N THR A 45 -25.27 3.22 -20.20
CA THR A 45 -25.97 3.69 -21.41
C THR A 45 -25.00 3.93 -22.56
N VAL A 46 -25.49 3.82 -23.79
CA VAL A 46 -24.72 4.18 -24.99
C VAL A 46 -24.22 5.62 -24.89
N GLN A 47 -25.04 6.54 -24.37
CA GLN A 47 -24.64 7.95 -24.16
C GLN A 47 -23.35 8.10 -23.35
N VAL A 48 -23.17 7.34 -22.27
CA VAL A 48 -21.94 7.40 -21.46
C VAL A 48 -20.74 6.91 -22.28
N LEU A 49 -20.89 5.81 -23.02
CA LEU A 49 -19.81 5.23 -23.82
C LEU A 49 -19.42 6.08 -25.03
N THR A 50 -20.35 6.89 -25.55
CA THR A 50 -20.13 7.76 -26.71
C THR A 50 -19.87 9.22 -26.36
N ARG A 51 -19.86 9.59 -25.07
CA ARG A 51 -19.68 10.98 -24.62
C ARG A 51 -18.32 11.55 -25.01
N HIS A 52 -17.29 10.74 -24.96
CA HIS A 52 -15.91 11.12 -25.26
C HIS A 52 -15.39 10.43 -26.51
N ASP A 53 -14.45 11.07 -27.19
CA ASP A 53 -13.78 10.47 -28.35
C ASP A 53 -12.78 9.40 -27.91
N THR A 54 -13.28 8.18 -27.76
CA THR A 54 -12.57 7.04 -27.16
C THR A 54 -12.75 5.78 -28.01
N MET A 55 -11.98 4.74 -27.74
CA MET A 55 -12.17 3.42 -28.36
C MET A 55 -13.60 2.90 -28.11
N LEU A 56 -14.16 3.16 -26.92
CA LEU A 56 -15.53 2.76 -26.59
C LEU A 56 -16.55 3.45 -27.51
N LYS A 57 -16.39 4.74 -27.81
CA LYS A 57 -17.24 5.41 -28.81
C LYS A 57 -17.13 4.74 -30.19
N ALA A 58 -15.95 4.29 -30.61
CA ALA A 58 -15.79 3.56 -31.86
C ALA A 58 -16.54 2.20 -31.86
N MET A 59 -16.50 1.46 -30.74
CA MET A 59 -17.25 0.21 -30.55
C MET A 59 -18.76 0.41 -30.70
N PHE A 60 -19.29 1.50 -30.16
CA PHE A 60 -20.73 1.77 -30.07
C PHE A 60 -21.26 2.71 -31.16
N SER A 61 -20.40 3.20 -32.06
CA SER A 61 -20.78 3.99 -33.26
C SER A 61 -21.00 3.13 -34.50
N GLY A 62 -20.85 1.80 -34.39
CA GLY A 62 -20.99 0.88 -35.53
C GLY A 62 -19.79 0.85 -36.47
N ARG A 63 -18.73 1.59 -36.15
CA ARG A 63 -17.49 1.67 -36.95
C ARG A 63 -16.53 0.52 -36.65
N MET A 64 -16.75 -0.21 -35.58
CA MET A 64 -15.92 -1.33 -35.16
C MET A 64 -16.78 -2.55 -34.86
N GLU A 65 -16.29 -3.72 -35.25
CA GLU A 65 -16.95 -4.99 -34.93
C GLU A 65 -16.81 -5.28 -33.43
N VAL A 66 -17.92 -5.66 -32.80
CA VAL A 66 -17.96 -6.04 -31.39
C VAL A 66 -18.44 -7.48 -31.26
N LEU A 67 -17.79 -8.24 -30.39
CA LEU A 67 -18.19 -9.59 -30.06
C LEU A 67 -19.33 -9.54 -29.06
N THR A 68 -20.42 -10.24 -29.38
CA THR A 68 -21.58 -10.37 -28.49
C THR A 68 -21.88 -11.84 -28.24
N ASP A 69 -22.15 -12.20 -26.99
CA ASP A 69 -22.54 -13.55 -26.64
C ASP A 69 -24.02 -13.86 -26.96
N LYS A 70 -24.49 -15.04 -26.58
CA LYS A 70 -25.88 -15.48 -26.80
C LYS A 70 -26.90 -14.72 -25.94
N GLU A 71 -26.47 -14.12 -24.84
CA GLU A 71 -27.30 -13.40 -23.88
C GLU A 71 -27.31 -11.87 -24.13
N GLY A 72 -26.53 -11.41 -25.11
CA GLY A 72 -26.44 -10.00 -25.50
C GLY A 72 -25.37 -9.21 -24.75
N TRP A 73 -24.41 -9.86 -24.09
CA TRP A 73 -23.26 -9.20 -23.50
C TRP A 73 -22.21 -8.87 -24.54
N ILE A 74 -21.79 -7.61 -24.56
CA ILE A 74 -20.67 -7.16 -25.37
C ILE A 74 -19.38 -7.55 -24.65
N LEU A 75 -18.56 -8.35 -25.30
CA LEU A 75 -17.37 -8.94 -24.71
C LEU A 75 -16.15 -8.05 -24.96
N ILE A 76 -15.43 -7.73 -23.89
CA ILE A 76 -14.16 -7.00 -23.92
C ILE A 76 -13.11 -7.88 -23.25
N ASP A 77 -12.06 -8.23 -24.01
CA ASP A 77 -10.95 -9.05 -23.53
C ASP A 77 -9.93 -8.20 -22.76
N ARG A 78 -10.37 -7.64 -21.62
CA ARG A 78 -9.57 -6.80 -20.71
C ARG A 78 -9.91 -7.11 -19.26
N CYS A 79 -9.02 -6.71 -18.35
CA CYS A 79 -9.28 -6.84 -16.92
C CYS A 79 -10.36 -5.84 -16.48
N GLY A 80 -11.46 -6.35 -15.93
CA GLY A 80 -12.57 -5.51 -15.46
C GLY A 80 -12.29 -4.73 -14.18
N LYS A 81 -11.23 -5.04 -13.41
CA LYS A 81 -10.94 -4.45 -12.07
C LYS A 81 -11.14 -2.92 -12.02
N HIS A 82 -10.65 -2.20 -13.02
CA HIS A 82 -10.67 -0.73 -13.07
C HIS A 82 -11.77 -0.16 -13.99
N PHE A 83 -12.56 -1.01 -14.64
CA PHE A 83 -13.54 -0.57 -15.63
C PHE A 83 -14.69 0.25 -15.02
N GLY A 84 -15.04 -0.01 -13.76
CA GLY A 84 -16.00 0.83 -13.03
C GLY A 84 -15.52 2.29 -12.89
N VAL A 85 -14.22 2.48 -12.66
CA VAL A 85 -13.60 3.81 -12.56
C VAL A 85 -13.58 4.49 -13.94
N ILE A 86 -13.30 3.74 -15.00
CA ILE A 86 -13.40 4.21 -16.39
C ILE A 86 -14.81 4.73 -16.68
N LEU A 87 -15.85 3.96 -16.31
CA LEU A 87 -17.24 4.40 -16.51
C LEU A 87 -17.59 5.65 -15.71
N ASN A 88 -17.10 5.79 -14.49
CA ASN A 88 -17.31 7.00 -13.68
C ASN A 88 -16.65 8.22 -14.33
N TYR A 89 -15.43 8.07 -14.85
CA TYR A 89 -14.77 9.15 -15.59
C TYR A 89 -15.60 9.58 -16.82
N LEU A 90 -16.12 8.63 -17.59
CA LEU A 90 -16.97 8.93 -18.75
C LEU A 90 -18.34 9.55 -18.37
N ARG A 91 -18.73 9.54 -17.10
CA ARG A 91 -19.96 10.18 -16.61
C ARG A 91 -19.71 11.59 -16.10
N ASP A 92 -18.62 11.77 -15.36
CA ASP A 92 -18.42 12.95 -14.51
C ASP A 92 -17.22 13.81 -14.95
N ASP A 93 -16.50 13.40 -16.00
CA ASP A 93 -15.26 14.04 -16.50
C ASP A 93 -14.12 14.12 -15.47
N THR A 94 -14.35 13.60 -14.26
CA THR A 94 -13.45 13.68 -13.11
C THR A 94 -13.65 12.44 -12.25
N ILE A 95 -12.59 12.00 -11.55
CA ILE A 95 -12.66 10.89 -10.59
C ILE A 95 -11.71 11.11 -9.42
N ALA A 96 -12.04 10.52 -8.27
CA ALA A 96 -11.05 10.32 -7.22
C ALA A 96 -10.13 9.15 -7.59
N LEU A 97 -8.85 9.45 -7.83
CA LEU A 97 -7.86 8.42 -8.16
C LEU A 97 -7.58 7.50 -6.95
N PRO A 98 -7.24 6.21 -7.19
CA PRO A 98 -6.80 5.31 -6.14
C PRO A 98 -5.59 5.86 -5.37
N LYS A 99 -5.49 5.57 -4.08
CA LYS A 99 -4.32 5.99 -3.26
C LYS A 99 -3.06 5.18 -3.59
N ASN A 100 -3.23 3.92 -3.97
CA ASN A 100 -2.12 3.01 -4.22
C ASN A 100 -1.47 3.30 -5.60
N ARG A 101 -0.14 3.50 -5.61
CA ARG A 101 0.63 3.79 -6.83
C ARG A 101 0.51 2.66 -7.87
N GLN A 102 0.44 1.41 -7.43
CA GLN A 102 0.29 0.27 -8.35
C GLN A 102 -1.08 0.29 -9.02
N GLU A 103 -2.14 0.59 -8.28
CA GLU A 103 -3.50 0.71 -8.83
C GLU A 103 -3.62 1.88 -9.81
N ILE A 104 -2.96 3.01 -9.56
CA ILE A 104 -2.91 4.13 -10.52
C ILE A 104 -2.24 3.69 -11.83
N LYS A 105 -1.14 2.92 -11.76
CA LYS A 105 -0.48 2.40 -12.97
C LYS A 105 -1.36 1.43 -13.76
N GLU A 106 -2.07 0.55 -13.06
CA GLU A 106 -3.02 -0.39 -13.68
C GLU A 106 -4.17 0.38 -14.35
N LEU A 107 -4.78 1.34 -13.65
CA LEU A 107 -5.83 2.20 -14.20
C LEU A 107 -5.33 2.98 -15.43
N MET A 108 -4.11 3.54 -15.37
CA MET A 108 -3.50 4.23 -16.50
C MET A 108 -3.31 3.31 -17.71
N ALA A 109 -2.97 2.03 -17.51
CA ALA A 109 -2.83 1.07 -18.59
C ALA A 109 -4.19 0.81 -19.29
N GLU A 110 -5.27 0.68 -18.53
CA GLU A 110 -6.62 0.56 -19.09
C GLU A 110 -7.08 1.86 -19.78
N ALA A 111 -6.82 3.03 -19.18
CA ALA A 111 -7.13 4.32 -19.80
C ALA A 111 -6.43 4.51 -21.15
N LYS A 112 -5.17 4.06 -21.27
CA LYS A 112 -4.45 4.03 -22.55
C LYS A 112 -5.07 3.06 -23.54
N TYR A 113 -5.48 1.88 -23.10
CA TYR A 113 -6.14 0.89 -23.96
C TYR A 113 -7.45 1.45 -24.57
N TYR A 114 -8.30 2.07 -23.74
CA TYR A 114 -9.56 2.67 -24.19
C TYR A 114 -9.40 4.05 -24.86
N LEU A 115 -8.17 4.55 -25.00
CA LEU A 115 -7.84 5.86 -25.59
C LEU A 115 -8.50 7.04 -24.87
N ILE A 116 -8.49 7.03 -23.54
CA ILE A 116 -9.09 8.09 -22.70
C ILE A 116 -8.00 9.06 -22.24
N GLN A 117 -7.64 10.02 -23.10
CA GLN A 117 -6.46 10.87 -22.87
C GLN A 117 -6.51 11.65 -21.55
N GLY A 118 -7.64 12.30 -21.22
CA GLY A 118 -7.73 13.09 -19.99
C GLY A 118 -7.52 12.26 -18.72
N LEU A 119 -7.93 10.99 -18.71
CA LEU A 119 -7.68 10.08 -17.60
C LEU A 119 -6.20 9.62 -17.55
N VAL A 120 -5.56 9.44 -18.69
CA VAL A 120 -4.11 9.17 -18.77
C VAL A 120 -3.33 10.33 -18.15
N ASP A 121 -3.68 11.56 -18.51
CA ASP A 121 -3.01 12.76 -18.01
C ASP A 121 -3.17 12.91 -16.49
N MET A 122 -4.38 12.71 -15.96
CA MET A 122 -4.62 12.69 -14.52
C MET A 122 -3.79 11.63 -13.78
N CYS A 123 -3.70 10.41 -14.33
CA CYS A 123 -2.89 9.35 -13.72
C CYS A 123 -1.40 9.69 -13.77
N GLN A 124 -0.91 10.28 -14.86
CA GLN A 124 0.48 10.69 -14.99
C GLN A 124 0.84 11.79 -13.99
N ALA A 125 0.01 12.82 -13.85
CA ALA A 125 0.20 13.88 -12.86
C ALA A 125 0.28 13.30 -11.44
N ALA A 126 -0.66 12.44 -11.06
CA ALA A 126 -0.67 11.79 -9.75
C ALA A 126 0.57 10.89 -9.50
N LEU A 127 1.15 10.30 -10.56
CA LEU A 127 2.36 9.50 -10.46
C LEU A 127 3.64 10.35 -10.40
N GLN A 128 3.61 11.59 -10.90
CA GLN A 128 4.71 12.56 -10.81
C GLN A 128 4.73 13.22 -9.43
N ASP A 129 3.58 13.66 -8.91
CA ASP A 129 3.46 14.25 -7.56
C ASP A 129 3.95 13.30 -6.45
N LYS A 130 3.81 11.98 -6.65
CA LYS A 130 4.30 10.96 -5.71
C LYS A 130 5.77 10.58 -5.88
N LYS A 131 6.49 11.12 -6.85
CA LYS A 131 7.93 10.86 -6.99
C LYS A 131 8.74 11.67 -5.98
N ASP A 132 8.17 12.77 -5.48
CA ASP A 132 8.75 13.65 -4.46
C ASP A 132 8.11 13.47 -3.07
N SER A 133 7.11 12.59 -2.92
CA SER A 133 6.56 12.25 -1.61
C SER A 133 7.49 11.27 -0.89
N TYR A 134 8.32 11.77 0.02
CA TYR A 134 9.07 10.94 0.97
C TYR A 134 8.10 10.08 1.79
N GLU A 135 8.03 8.78 1.50
CA GLU A 135 7.39 7.81 2.41
C GLU A 135 8.47 7.25 3.35
N PRO A 136 8.44 7.59 4.65
CA PRO A 136 9.41 7.09 5.61
C PRO A 136 9.32 5.56 5.71
N VAL A 137 10.50 4.91 5.68
CA VAL A 137 10.61 3.44 5.82
C VAL A 137 10.11 2.99 7.20
N CYS A 138 10.26 3.82 8.23
CA CYS A 138 9.88 3.54 9.61
C CYS A 138 9.31 4.81 10.26
N ASN A 139 8.16 4.69 10.93
CA ASN A 139 7.55 5.76 11.70
C ASN A 139 7.74 5.48 13.18
N ILE A 140 8.49 6.35 13.86
CA ILE A 140 8.76 6.25 15.29
C ILE A 140 8.02 7.40 15.98
N PRO A 141 6.90 7.14 16.68
CA PRO A 141 6.24 8.16 17.48
C PRO A 141 7.17 8.71 18.58
N ILE A 142 7.05 10.02 18.84
CA ILE A 142 7.68 10.70 19.96
C ILE A 142 6.58 11.05 20.96
N ILE A 143 6.64 10.49 22.15
CA ILE A 143 5.69 10.76 23.23
C ILE A 143 5.96 12.14 23.81
N THR A 144 4.90 12.93 23.93
CA THR A 144 4.95 14.27 24.56
C THR A 144 4.06 14.40 25.80
N SER A 145 3.31 13.34 26.16
CA SER A 145 2.51 13.31 27.39
C SER A 145 2.28 11.88 27.91
N PRO A 146 2.08 11.69 29.23
CA PRO A 146 1.78 10.36 29.79
C PRO A 146 0.52 9.71 29.20
N LYS A 147 -0.50 10.51 28.86
CA LYS A 147 -1.74 10.00 28.24
C LYS A 147 -1.50 9.42 26.84
N GLU A 148 -0.57 10.01 26.09
CA GLU A 148 -0.17 9.51 24.77
C GLU A 148 0.61 8.20 24.89
N GLU A 149 1.50 8.10 25.89
CA GLU A 149 2.20 6.87 26.23
C GLU A 149 1.22 5.71 26.48
N GLU A 150 0.29 5.88 27.43
CA GLU A 150 -0.69 4.86 27.79
C GLU A 150 -1.48 4.40 26.56
N ARG A 151 -1.99 5.34 25.77
CA ARG A 151 -2.75 5.03 24.56
C ARG A 151 -1.92 4.21 23.56
N LEU A 152 -0.67 4.59 23.30
CA LEU A 152 0.18 3.90 22.33
C LEU A 152 0.53 2.48 22.79
N ILE A 153 0.76 2.28 24.08
CA ILE A 153 1.14 0.99 24.65
C ILE A 153 -0.07 0.06 24.74
N GLU A 154 -1.21 0.54 25.24
CA GLU A 154 -2.41 -0.27 25.45
C GLU A 154 -3.10 -0.67 24.14
N SER A 155 -3.09 0.20 23.13
CA SER A 155 -3.69 -0.10 21.83
C SER A 155 -2.81 -0.95 20.92
N SER A 156 -1.53 -1.14 21.27
CA SER A 156 -0.58 -1.89 20.44
C SER A 156 -0.78 -3.39 20.59
N MET A 157 -1.13 -4.04 19.47
CA MET A 157 -1.09 -5.50 19.33
C MET A 157 0.34 -6.05 19.14
N LYS A 158 1.32 -5.17 18.92
CA LYS A 158 2.73 -5.51 18.72
C LYS A 158 3.51 -5.36 20.02
N PRO A 159 4.61 -6.10 20.22
CA PRO A 159 5.59 -5.76 21.25
C PRO A 159 6.04 -4.31 21.09
N VAL A 160 6.23 -3.62 22.21
CA VAL A 160 6.64 -2.20 22.22
C VAL A 160 8.01 -2.06 22.84
N VAL A 161 8.88 -1.32 22.17
CA VAL A 161 10.20 -0.90 22.70
C VAL A 161 10.18 0.61 22.81
N LYS A 162 10.26 1.11 24.04
CA LYS A 162 10.33 2.54 24.33
C LYS A 162 11.76 2.90 24.72
N LEU A 163 12.31 3.92 24.07
CA LEU A 163 13.55 4.56 24.50
C LEU A 163 13.22 5.94 25.05
N LEU A 164 13.38 6.10 26.35
CA LEU A 164 13.49 7.41 26.98
C LEU A 164 14.92 7.90 26.78
N TYR A 165 15.07 9.12 26.30
CA TYR A 165 16.35 9.83 26.34
C TYR A 165 16.12 11.32 26.60
N ASN A 166 16.78 11.83 27.63
CA ASN A 166 16.68 13.23 28.03
C ASN A 166 18.08 13.84 28.11
N ARG A 167 18.48 14.55 27.05
CA ARG A 167 19.78 15.22 26.97
C ARG A 167 19.83 16.51 27.81
N SER A 168 18.67 17.10 28.09
CA SER A 168 18.56 18.36 28.83
C SER A 168 18.58 18.18 30.36
N ASN A 169 18.59 16.95 30.85
CA ASN A 169 18.57 16.70 32.28
C ASN A 169 19.96 16.98 32.90
N ASN A 170 20.09 18.17 33.49
CA ASN A 170 21.32 18.62 34.18
C ASN A 170 21.53 17.99 35.57
N LYS A 171 20.72 16.98 35.96
CA LYS A 171 20.84 16.30 37.26
C LYS A 171 22.16 15.53 37.43
N TYR A 172 22.88 15.24 36.35
CA TYR A 172 24.14 14.51 36.37
C TYR A 172 25.20 15.18 35.48
N SER A 173 26.45 15.22 35.93
CA SER A 173 27.56 15.79 35.15
C SER A 173 27.88 14.88 33.96
N TYR A 174 27.54 15.31 32.74
CA TYR A 174 27.93 14.58 31.52
C TYR A 174 29.44 14.60 31.35
N THR A 175 30.07 13.43 31.42
CA THR A 175 31.42 13.23 30.88
C THR A 175 31.34 12.96 29.38
N SER A 176 32.42 13.15 28.63
CA SER A 176 32.48 12.79 27.20
C SER A 176 32.07 11.33 26.96
N ASN A 177 32.46 10.42 27.85
CA ASN A 177 32.10 9.01 27.77
C ASN A 177 30.59 8.76 27.98
N SER A 178 29.92 9.63 28.73
CA SER A 178 28.48 9.56 28.99
C SER A 178 27.68 9.98 27.75
N ASP A 179 28.10 11.03 27.05
CA ASP A 179 27.51 11.49 25.78
C ASP A 179 27.72 10.42 24.68
N ASP A 180 28.93 9.84 24.57
CA ASP A 180 29.21 8.74 23.64
C ASP A 180 28.30 7.53 23.86
N ASN A 181 28.07 7.16 25.13
CA ASN A 181 27.19 6.04 25.45
C ASN A 181 25.72 6.35 25.15
N LEU A 182 25.27 7.59 25.33
CA LEU A 182 23.93 8.02 24.96
C LEU A 182 23.73 7.93 23.45
N LEU A 183 24.68 8.45 22.66
CA LEU A 183 24.64 8.40 21.20
C LEU A 183 24.62 6.96 20.67
N LYS A 184 25.40 6.05 21.26
CA LYS A 184 25.37 4.62 20.91
C LYS A 184 24.01 3.97 21.17
N ASN A 185 23.30 4.37 22.23
CA ASN A 185 21.95 3.86 22.51
C ASN A 185 20.93 4.38 21.49
N ILE A 186 21.01 5.67 21.13
CA ILE A 186 20.16 6.26 20.10
C ILE A 186 20.40 5.57 18.75
N GLU A 187 21.66 5.38 18.36
CA GLU A 187 22.02 4.69 17.11
C GLU A 187 21.53 3.24 17.10
N LEU A 188 21.68 2.52 18.22
CA LEU A 188 21.18 1.15 18.35
C LEU A 188 19.66 1.10 18.21
N PHE A 189 18.94 2.02 18.86
CA PHE A 189 17.49 2.13 18.76
C PHE A 189 17.04 2.36 17.32
N ASP A 190 17.67 3.31 16.62
CA ASP A 190 17.34 3.61 15.23
C ASP A 190 17.62 2.40 14.33
N LYS A 191 18.75 1.68 14.50
CA LYS A 191 19.05 0.43 13.77
C LYS A 191 18.02 -0.67 14.00
N LEU A 192 17.60 -0.87 15.26
CA LEU A 192 16.59 -1.88 15.60
C LEU A 192 15.22 -1.49 15.06
N SER A 193 14.85 -0.21 15.12
CA SER A 193 13.58 0.28 14.57
C SER A 193 13.44 0.00 13.08
N LEU A 194 14.53 0.19 12.32
CA LEU A 194 14.57 -0.13 10.89
C LEU A 194 14.50 -1.64 10.64
N ARG A 195 15.27 -2.44 11.39
CA ARG A 195 15.35 -3.90 11.21
C ARG A 195 14.07 -4.65 11.58
N PHE A 196 13.36 -4.16 12.60
CA PHE A 196 12.16 -4.79 13.14
C PHE A 196 10.88 -3.99 12.81
N ASN A 197 10.97 -3.04 11.88
CA ASN A 197 9.82 -2.27 11.39
C ASN A 197 8.67 -3.21 10.97
N GLY A 198 7.44 -2.83 11.30
CA GLY A 198 6.25 -3.64 11.05
C GLY A 198 6.00 -4.74 12.09
N ARG A 199 7.02 -5.25 12.79
CA ARG A 199 6.88 -6.31 13.81
C ARG A 199 6.85 -5.80 15.24
N VAL A 200 7.63 -4.76 15.53
CA VAL A 200 7.74 -4.14 16.85
C VAL A 200 7.38 -2.66 16.72
N LEU A 201 6.63 -2.13 17.68
CA LEU A 201 6.37 -0.70 17.79
C LEU A 201 7.53 -0.06 18.57
N PHE A 202 8.30 0.81 17.91
CA PHE A 202 9.36 1.59 18.55
C PHE A 202 8.83 2.96 18.91
N ILE A 203 9.12 3.43 20.13
CA ILE A 203 8.64 4.72 20.63
C ILE A 203 9.80 5.49 21.26
N LYS A 204 9.90 6.80 20.97
CA LYS A 204 10.81 7.72 21.64
C LYS A 204 10.06 8.47 22.72
N ASP A 205 10.61 8.52 23.92
CA ASP A 205 10.06 9.24 25.06
C ASP A 205 11.02 10.38 25.41
N VAL A 206 10.49 11.60 25.49
CA VAL A 206 11.24 12.82 25.82
C VAL A 206 10.73 13.51 27.09
N ILE A 207 9.77 12.91 27.80
CA ILE A 207 9.13 13.52 28.98
C ILE A 207 9.70 13.00 30.30
N GLY A 208 10.39 11.86 30.30
CA GLY A 208 10.89 11.24 31.53
C GLY A 208 12.08 11.97 32.17
N ASP A 209 12.21 11.77 33.48
CA ASP A 209 13.26 12.36 34.34
C ASP A 209 14.58 11.57 34.32
N GLU A 210 14.64 10.42 33.64
CA GLU A 210 15.87 9.63 33.50
C GLU A 210 16.64 10.02 32.23
N ILE A 211 17.98 9.90 32.25
CA ILE A 211 18.81 10.30 31.11
C ILE A 211 18.60 9.37 29.91
N CYS A 212 18.51 8.07 30.17
CA CYS A 212 18.37 7.03 29.14
C CYS A 212 17.79 5.78 29.79
N CYS A 213 16.67 5.30 29.25
CA CYS A 213 16.01 4.11 29.75
C CYS A 213 15.33 3.36 28.61
N TRP A 214 15.55 2.05 28.56
CA TRP A 214 14.85 1.15 27.65
C TRP A 214 13.74 0.44 28.40
N SER A 215 12.51 0.58 27.93
CA SER A 215 11.36 -0.12 28.50
C SER A 215 10.73 -1.02 27.44
N PHE A 216 10.42 -2.26 27.82
CA PHE A 216 9.88 -3.28 26.93
C PHE A 216 8.47 -3.64 27.39
N TYR A 217 7.52 -3.68 26.46
CA TYR A 217 6.12 -4.00 26.75
C TYR A 217 5.60 -5.09 25.82
N GLY A 218 4.69 -5.91 26.35
CA GLY A 218 3.92 -6.90 25.60
C GLY A 218 2.48 -6.92 26.08
N GLN A 219 1.52 -6.94 25.15
CA GLN A 219 0.09 -6.93 25.45
C GLN A 219 -0.31 -5.78 26.40
N GLY A 220 0.21 -4.58 26.16
CA GLY A 220 -0.05 -3.39 26.98
C GLY A 220 0.63 -3.35 28.35
N ARG A 221 1.43 -4.37 28.72
CA ARG A 221 2.06 -4.46 30.05
C ARG A 221 3.58 -4.33 29.96
N LYS A 222 4.19 -3.62 30.91
CA LYS A 222 5.65 -3.51 31.02
C LYS A 222 6.23 -4.86 31.45
N LEU A 223 7.16 -5.39 30.64
CA LEU A 223 7.83 -6.66 30.85
C LEU A 223 9.21 -6.49 31.49
N ALA A 224 9.95 -5.48 31.05
CA ALA A 224 11.31 -5.22 31.50
C ALA A 224 11.67 -3.74 31.35
N GLU A 225 12.65 -3.31 32.13
CA GLU A 225 13.22 -1.97 32.07
C GLU A 225 14.73 -2.02 32.33
N VAL A 226 15.48 -1.26 31.54
CA VAL A 226 16.94 -1.16 31.64
C VAL A 226 17.33 0.32 31.61
N CYS A 227 17.64 0.86 32.79
CA CYS A 227 18.23 2.19 32.91
C CYS A 227 19.70 2.14 32.47
N CYS A 228 20.12 3.11 31.66
CA CYS A 228 21.48 3.20 31.11
C CYS A 228 22.46 3.71 32.19
N THR A 229 22.71 2.93 33.24
CA THR A 229 23.54 3.30 34.41
C THR A 229 25.00 3.61 34.08
N SER A 230 25.51 3.14 32.92
CA SER A 230 26.84 3.45 32.39
C SER A 230 27.03 4.91 31.95
N ILE A 231 25.97 5.71 32.01
CA ILE A 231 25.97 7.16 31.76
C ILE A 231 26.15 7.94 33.07
N VAL A 232 26.12 7.27 34.24
CA VAL A 232 25.97 7.94 35.54
C VAL A 232 27.17 7.75 36.50
N TYR A 233 28.00 6.70 36.37
CA TYR A 233 29.15 6.52 37.26
C TYR A 233 30.38 5.90 36.59
N ALA A 234 31.50 6.63 36.66
CA ALA A 234 32.84 6.08 36.50
C ALA A 234 33.37 5.59 37.86
N THR A 235 32.84 4.47 38.38
CA THR A 235 33.45 3.77 39.52
C THR A 235 33.21 2.26 39.43
N GLU A 236 34.22 1.55 38.94
CA GLU A 236 34.63 0.14 39.19
C GLU A 236 33.61 -0.99 39.44
N LYS A 237 32.33 -0.88 39.07
CA LYS A 237 31.40 -2.02 39.12
C LYS A 237 30.87 -2.41 37.74
N LYS A 238 31.08 -3.70 37.46
CA LYS A 238 30.72 -4.50 36.28
C LYS A 238 29.88 -3.78 35.24
N GLN A 239 30.50 -3.49 34.10
CA GLN A 239 29.82 -3.18 32.85
C GLN A 239 28.73 -4.22 32.61
N THR A 240 27.47 -3.84 32.80
CA THR A 240 26.35 -4.64 32.34
C THR A 240 26.30 -4.44 30.83
N LYS A 241 27.01 -5.31 30.09
CA LYS A 241 26.84 -5.43 28.65
C LYS A 241 25.35 -5.55 28.39
N VAL A 242 24.83 -4.62 27.59
CA VAL A 242 23.42 -4.50 27.19
C VAL A 242 22.84 -5.88 26.93
N LEU A 243 22.14 -6.43 27.92
CA LEU A 243 21.48 -7.74 27.86
C LEU A 243 20.12 -7.62 27.14
N GLY A 244 19.99 -6.66 26.22
CA GLY A 244 18.75 -6.38 25.48
C GLY A 244 18.53 -7.31 24.28
N ILE A 245 19.57 -8.04 23.85
CA ILE A 245 19.47 -8.95 22.70
C ILE A 245 18.72 -10.24 23.07
N VAL A 246 18.83 -10.71 24.32
CA VAL A 246 18.25 -11.99 24.75
C VAL A 246 16.72 -11.98 24.76
N LEU A 247 16.08 -10.83 25.04
CA LEU A 247 14.61 -10.71 25.02
C LEU A 247 14.02 -10.69 23.60
N LEU A 248 14.75 -10.15 22.62
CA LEU A 248 14.29 -10.14 21.22
C LEU A 248 14.44 -11.51 20.54
N GLU A 249 15.45 -12.30 20.93
CA GLU A 249 15.63 -13.68 20.42
C GLU A 249 14.67 -14.68 21.06
N SER A 250 14.16 -14.40 22.27
CA SER A 250 13.20 -15.27 22.97
C SER A 250 11.73 -15.09 22.53
N CYS A 251 11.46 -14.12 21.66
CA CYS A 251 10.13 -13.89 21.03
C CYS A 251 10.07 -14.42 19.58
N GLY A 252 11.04 -15.24 19.16
CA GLY A 252 11.07 -15.92 17.87
C GLY A 252 10.32 -17.25 17.88
#